data_AF-A0A1X9NI03-F1
#
_entry.id   AF-A0A1X9NI03-F1
#
_cell.length_a   1.000
_cell.length_b   1.000
_cell.length_c   1.000
_cell.angle_alpha   90.00
_cell.angle_beta   90.00
_cell.angle_gamma   90.00
#
_symmetry.space_group_name_H-M   'P 1'
#
loop_
_entity.id
_entity.type
_entity.pdbx_description
1 polymer ?
#
loop_
_entity_poly.entity_id
_entity_poly.type
_entity_poly.pdbx_seq_one_letter_code
_entity_poly.pdbx_strand_id
1 'polypeptide(L)'
;MKKYLSIALSTTLVAFSLSATAAKPTSITFESDGKTPDGVDYASYIVKCSNGQKQPLTAWDNRKKWCVGSESLENCHKKQIKAAKKACKA
;
A
#
# COMPACT_ATOMS: atom_id res chain seq x y z
N MET A 1 36.59 12.58 54.77
CA MET A 1 35.64 13.54 54.15
C MET A 1 35.04 12.90 52.92
N LYS A 2 33.69 12.89 52.82
CA LYS A 2 32.84 13.03 51.61
C LYS A 2 33.22 12.20 50.36
N LYS A 3 32.38 11.44 49.67
CA LYS A 3 30.93 11.22 49.56
C LYS A 3 30.83 9.98 48.65
N TYR A 4 30.08 8.95 49.02
CA TYR A 4 28.82 8.55 48.37
C TYR A 4 28.66 8.80 46.87
N LEU A 5 27.93 7.83 46.29
CA LEU A 5 27.17 7.85 45.04
C LEU A 5 28.01 7.52 43.79
N SER A 6 27.85 6.31 43.27
CA SER A 6 26.84 6.00 42.23
C SER A 6 27.33 6.54 40.89
N ILE A 7 27.41 5.74 39.84
CA ILE A 7 26.24 5.47 39.01
C ILE A 7 26.54 4.20 38.19
N ALA A 8 25.74 3.16 38.41
CA ALA A 8 25.56 2.08 37.45
C ALA A 8 24.94 2.69 36.19
N LEU A 9 25.70 2.73 35.09
CA LEU A 9 25.19 3.19 33.81
C LEU A 9 24.57 1.99 33.08
N SER A 10 23.37 1.59 33.53
CA SER A 10 22.52 0.65 32.82
C SER A 10 22.10 1.25 31.47
N THR A 11 22.74 0.82 30.40
CA THR A 11 22.35 1.12 29.02
C THR A 11 21.14 0.28 28.66
N THR A 12 19.95 0.74 29.04
CA THR A 12 18.69 0.19 28.53
C THR A 12 18.53 0.63 27.07
N LEU A 13 18.97 -0.22 26.14
CA LEU A 13 18.59 -0.12 24.73
C LEU A 13 17.07 -0.36 24.63
N VAL A 14 16.31 0.73 24.54
CA VAL A 14 14.88 0.66 24.20
C VAL A 14 14.80 0.28 22.72
N ALA A 15 14.59 -1.01 22.47
CA ALA A 15 14.17 -1.51 21.16
C ALA A 15 12.80 -0.89 20.85
N PHE A 16 12.79 0.13 19.99
CA PHE A 16 11.55 0.60 19.39
C PHE A 16 11.01 -0.52 18.51
N SER A 17 10.03 -1.24 19.03
CA SER A 17 9.23 -2.21 18.30
C SER A 17 8.52 -1.47 17.16
N LEU A 18 9.11 -1.50 15.96
CA LEU A 18 8.43 -1.11 14.73
C LEU A 18 7.22 -2.03 14.59
N SER A 19 6.05 -1.53 14.98
CA SER A 19 4.80 -2.24 14.79
C SER A 19 4.60 -2.35 13.29
N ALA A 20 4.87 -3.54 12.75
CA ALA A 20 4.64 -3.90 11.36
C ALA A 20 3.13 -3.86 11.08
N THR A 21 2.61 -2.65 10.88
CA THR A 21 1.23 -2.46 10.44
C THR A 21 1.17 -2.84 8.96
N ALA A 22 0.38 -3.86 8.62
CA ALA A 22 0.11 -4.19 7.22
C ALA A 22 -0.44 -2.93 6.53
N ALA A 23 0.22 -2.47 5.48
CA ALA A 23 -0.15 -1.23 4.83
C ALA A 23 -1.57 -1.32 4.25
N LYS A 24 -2.39 -0.34 4.61
CA LYS A 24 -3.81 -0.26 4.23
C LYS A 24 -3.98 0.78 3.14
N PRO A 25 -4.92 0.60 2.21
CA PRO A 25 -5.27 1.64 1.26
C PRO A 25 -5.94 2.80 2.01
N THR A 26 -5.43 4.01 1.79
CA THR A 26 -5.91 5.27 2.39
C THR A 26 -6.71 6.11 1.42
N SER A 27 -6.32 6.10 0.14
CA SER A 27 -7.01 6.80 -0.92
C SER A 27 -6.85 6.05 -2.24
N ILE A 28 -7.84 6.13 -3.12
CA ILE A 28 -7.81 5.59 -4.47
C ILE A 28 -8.24 6.71 -5.40
N THR A 29 -7.34 7.15 -6.26
CA THR A 29 -7.53 8.30 -7.13
C THR A 29 -7.52 7.83 -8.58
N PHE A 30 -8.47 8.32 -9.38
CA PHE A 30 -8.46 8.10 -10.82
C PHE A 30 -7.29 8.86 -11.45
N GLU A 31 -6.57 8.21 -12.36
CA GLU A 31 -5.43 8.78 -13.05
C GLU A 31 -5.77 9.11 -14.50
N SER A 32 -6.22 8.12 -15.26
CA SER A 32 -6.57 8.29 -16.68
C SER A 32 -7.41 7.12 -17.19
N ASP A 33 -8.04 7.29 -18.34
CA ASP A 33 -8.56 6.18 -19.14
C ASP A 33 -7.48 5.71 -20.13
N GLY A 34 -7.46 4.42 -20.43
CA GLY A 34 -6.54 3.80 -21.35
C GLY A 34 -7.23 2.74 -22.20
N LYS A 35 -6.55 2.32 -23.26
CA LYS A 35 -7.04 1.28 -24.17
C LYS A 35 -5.90 0.31 -24.45
N THR A 36 -6.15 -0.97 -24.28
CA THR A 36 -5.14 -2.00 -24.57
C THR A 36 -4.87 -2.07 -26.08
N PRO A 37 -3.75 -2.67 -26.51
CA PRO A 37 -3.49 -2.93 -27.94
C PRO A 37 -4.63 -3.69 -28.63
N ASP A 38 -5.34 -4.55 -27.88
CA ASP A 38 -6.51 -5.30 -28.35
C ASP A 38 -7.81 -4.48 -28.40
N GLY A 39 -7.75 -3.17 -28.12
CA GLY A 39 -8.87 -2.25 -28.19
C GLY A 39 -9.77 -2.19 -26.94
N VAL A 40 -9.42 -2.89 -25.87
CA VAL A 40 -10.22 -2.96 -24.64
C VAL A 40 -9.98 -1.74 -23.76
N ASP A 41 -11.06 -1.01 -23.45
CA ASP A 41 -10.99 0.13 -22.55
C ASP A 41 -10.79 -0.29 -21.08
N TYR A 42 -9.89 0.42 -20.40
CA TYR A 42 -9.65 0.30 -18.96
C TYR A 42 -9.45 1.68 -18.34
N ALA A 43 -9.67 1.77 -17.04
CA ALA A 43 -9.43 2.99 -16.27
C ALA A 43 -8.28 2.77 -15.29
N SER A 44 -7.28 3.63 -15.32
CA SER A 44 -6.13 3.64 -14.42
C SER A 44 -6.44 4.42 -13.14
N TYR A 45 -6.00 3.87 -12.02
CA TYR A 45 -6.13 4.41 -10.69
C TYR A 45 -4.82 4.26 -9.94
N ILE A 46 -4.56 5.18 -9.02
CA ILE A 46 -3.46 5.09 -8.07
C ILE A 46 -4.02 4.91 -6.66
N VAL A 47 -3.56 3.86 -5.98
CA VAL A 47 -3.86 3.59 -4.58
C VAL A 47 -2.73 4.14 -3.72
N LYS A 48 -3.06 5.03 -2.79
CA LYS A 48 -2.12 5.49 -1.75
C LYS A 48 -2.23 4.58 -0.53
N CYS A 49 -1.13 3.98 -0.14
CA CYS A 49 -1.03 3.09 1.00
C CYS A 49 -0.60 3.86 2.26
N SER A 50 -0.97 3.36 3.44
CA SER A 50 -0.69 4.02 4.73
C SER A 50 0.79 4.10 5.09
N ASN A 51 1.64 3.32 4.41
CA ASN A 51 3.09 3.40 4.49
C ASN A 51 3.71 4.44 3.54
N GLY A 52 2.88 5.25 2.87
CA GLY A 52 3.32 6.29 1.94
C GLY A 52 3.54 5.80 0.51
N GLN A 53 3.52 4.49 0.25
CA GLN A 53 3.66 3.95 -1.10
C GLN A 53 2.44 4.26 -1.96
N LYS A 54 2.66 4.38 -3.27
CA LYS A 54 1.61 4.50 -4.27
C LYS A 54 1.69 3.29 -5.20
N GLN A 55 0.56 2.63 -5.42
CA GLN A 55 0.49 1.42 -6.23
C GLN A 55 -0.54 1.59 -7.35
N PRO A 56 -0.21 1.20 -8.59
CA PRO A 56 -1.14 1.28 -9.71
C PRO A 56 -2.23 0.21 -9.60
N LEU A 57 -3.42 0.58 -10.04
CA LEU A 57 -4.61 -0.24 -10.02
C LEU A 57 -5.42 0.04 -11.29
N THR A 58 -5.88 -0.99 -11.98
CA THR A 58 -6.70 -0.85 -13.19
C THR A 58 -8.11 -1.35 -12.96
N ALA A 59 -9.08 -0.66 -13.55
CA ALA A 59 -10.48 -1.05 -13.55
C ALA A 59 -10.91 -1.40 -14.98
N TRP A 60 -11.59 -2.54 -15.10
CA TRP A 60 -12.00 -3.16 -16.35
C TRP A 60 -13.50 -3.44 -16.30
N ASP A 61 -14.09 -3.68 -17.48
CA ASP A 61 -15.50 -4.07 -17.61
C ASP A 61 -16.43 -3.10 -16.86
N ASN A 62 -16.29 -1.79 -17.12
CA ASN A 62 -17.05 -0.74 -16.46
C ASN A 62 -16.93 -0.80 -14.91
N ARG A 63 -15.70 -0.97 -14.39
CA ARG A 63 -15.37 -1.09 -12.95
C ARG A 63 -15.94 -2.32 -12.23
N LYS A 64 -16.36 -3.35 -12.97
CA LYS A 64 -16.78 -4.65 -12.40
C LYS A 64 -15.59 -5.55 -12.07
N LYS A 65 -14.43 -5.31 -12.69
CA LYS A 65 -13.18 -6.05 -12.45
C LYS A 65 -12.06 -5.07 -12.13
N TRP A 66 -11.30 -5.35 -11.08
CA TRP A 66 -10.22 -4.51 -10.58
C TRP A 66 -8.94 -5.32 -10.48
N CYS A 67 -7.86 -4.89 -11.11
CA CYS A 67 -6.61 -5.64 -11.17
C CYS A 67 -5.45 -4.79 -10.66
N VAL A 68 -4.46 -5.44 -10.03
CA VAL A 68 -3.30 -4.77 -9.43
C VAL A 68 -2.23 -4.61 -10.50
N GLY A 69 -1.60 -3.44 -10.59
CA GLY A 69 -0.60 -3.15 -11.61
C GLY A 69 -1.07 -2.18 -12.68
N SER A 70 -0.13 -1.70 -13.48
CA SER A 70 -0.39 -0.94 -14.69
C SER A 70 -0.72 -1.93 -15.81
N GLU A 71 -1.90 -1.79 -16.42
CA GLU A 71 -2.34 -2.60 -17.59
C GLU A 71 -2.36 -4.12 -17.37
N SER A 72 -2.27 -4.57 -16.13
CA SER A 72 -2.13 -5.98 -15.78
C SER A 72 -3.51 -6.60 -15.51
N LEU A 73 -3.81 -7.72 -16.15
CA LEU A 73 -4.95 -8.59 -15.82
C LEU A 73 -4.60 -9.67 -14.79
N GLU A 74 -3.43 -9.54 -14.17
CA GLU A 74 -2.94 -10.41 -13.11
C GLU A 74 -3.56 -9.98 -11.76
N ASN A 75 -3.84 -10.93 -10.86
CA ASN A 75 -4.39 -10.66 -9.52
C ASN A 75 -5.66 -9.78 -9.51
N CYS A 76 -6.62 -10.09 -10.39
CA CYS A 76 -7.90 -9.39 -10.44
C CYS A 76 -8.86 -9.77 -9.31
N HIS A 77 -9.68 -8.81 -8.91
CA HIS A 77 -10.72 -8.94 -7.92
C HIS A 77 -12.01 -8.26 -8.37
N LYS A 78 -13.15 -8.79 -7.94
CA LYS A 78 -14.48 -8.20 -8.22
C LYS A 78 -14.74 -6.89 -7.47
N LYS A 79 -14.00 -6.61 -6.39
CA LYS A 79 -14.21 -5.44 -5.52
C LYS A 79 -12.97 -4.56 -5.52
N GLN A 80 -13.14 -3.26 -5.78
CA GLN A 80 -12.09 -2.24 -5.72
C GLN A 80 -11.24 -2.31 -4.45
N ILE A 81 -11.89 -2.31 -3.29
CA ILE A 81 -11.19 -2.33 -1.99
C ILE A 81 -10.38 -3.61 -1.78
N LYS A 82 -10.78 -4.75 -2.36
CA LYS A 82 -9.99 -5.99 -2.27
C LYS A 82 -8.71 -5.87 -3.08
N ALA A 83 -8.80 -5.35 -4.30
CA ALA A 83 -7.63 -5.12 -5.14
C ALA A 83 -6.70 -4.07 -4.53
N ALA A 84 -7.22 -2.96 -4.02
CA ALA A 84 -6.43 -1.95 -3.33
C ALA A 84 -5.73 -2.47 -2.06
N LYS A 85 -6.39 -3.32 -1.28
CA LYS A 85 -5.76 -4.00 -0.13
C LYS A 85 -4.67 -4.98 -0.56
N LYS A 86 -4.83 -5.67 -1.69
CA LYS A 86 -3.82 -6.56 -2.25
C LYS A 86 -2.62 -5.74 -2.74
N ALA A 87 -2.86 -4.65 -3.45
CA ALA A 87 -1.83 -3.72 -3.92
C ALA A 87 -0.99 -3.16 -2.77
N CYS A 88 -1.63 -2.70 -1.68
CA CYS A 88 -0.91 -2.19 -0.51
C CYS A 88 -0.27 -3.26 0.38
N LYS A 89 -0.50 -4.55 0.13
CA LYS A 89 0.16 -5.65 0.84
C LYS A 89 1.40 -6.18 0.11
N ALA A 90 1.59 -5.76 -1.15
CA ALA A 90 2.70 -6.19 -1.99
C ALA A 90 4.02 -5.52 -1.59
#